data_AF-A0A662KXC9-F1
#
_entry.id   AF-A0A662KXC9-F1
#
_cell.length_a   1.000
_cell.length_b   1.000
_cell.length_c   1.000
_cell.angle_alpha   90.00
_cell.angle_beta   90.00
_cell.angle_gamma   90.00
#
_symmetry.space_group_name_H-M   'P 1'
#
loop_
_entity.id
_entity.type
_entity.pdbx_description
1 polymer ?
#
loop_
_entity_poly.entity_id
_entity_poly.type
_entity_poly.pdbx_seq_one_letter_code
_entity_poly.pdbx_strand_id
1 'polypeptide(L)'
;MKEMRIKGGIISIVIFTILLTPAFAGIENIFNDNREVQAKAINLSFDFSPPEIKEKDEYVAIDFEGRDNYLIKDGYPTIPYEIKVLKFPFGTKIEGIEFQTSEIKTMHLSKKVMPSPPSITSNMGTFKVETKEGEIYASNEPYPTNWISYNIGAGIDGKQHVIYLTIHLYPARYIPAENEIQYVDKIDIDIYYSPSEKPLFTNGAYDLLIIAPAEFREDLQPLAEHKESYGLKTIIVTLDEIYGGNYFLANGRDDAEKIKYFIKNAVEEWGVEYVLLVGGRNGGVKEEKWWVPVRYSYLDDGGEKKFISDLYFADIYKYEDGDIVFEDWDSNGNDVFGEWHMRGKDVLDLYPDVYVGRLACRNRAEVKIMVDKIITYETTAYGSNWFKRFVAVAGDTYPSEGDPYYEGEVATAEAFKYLDGFEATFLWTSTGNLTGSRDIINAVSQGCGFLYFSGHGNPMSWANHPPGDEETWIGIDVTSFYKFSNDGMYPICVIGGCHNNQFNVSILNLLKLRHLKEVYYKSEWTPECFGWWLARKIGGGSIATIANTGFGYGIPGENCLTGRGRYMEIHFFKSYAEGKEMLGEAHASDLTYYLNAFPPMVDRIDTKIVEQWVLLGDPSLKIGGYA
;
A
#
# COMPACT_ATOMS: atom_id res chain seq x y z
N MET A 1 -18.14 30.40 41.07
CA MET A 1 -17.36 30.83 42.26
C MET A 1 -16.10 30.00 42.39
N LYS A 2 -15.01 30.47 41.79
CA LYS A 2 -13.64 30.60 42.32
C LYS A 2 -12.78 31.05 41.13
N GLU A 3 -12.58 32.36 41.07
CA GLU A 3 -11.70 33.02 40.12
C GLU A 3 -10.24 32.67 40.45
N MET A 4 -9.43 32.41 39.43
CA MET A 4 -7.99 32.46 39.56
C MET A 4 -7.43 33.33 38.43
N ARG A 5 -7.09 34.56 38.80
CA ARG A 5 -6.41 35.57 37.97
C ARG A 5 -4.96 35.13 37.73
N ILE A 6 -4.54 35.04 36.48
CA ILE A 6 -3.13 35.02 36.10
C ILE A 6 -2.80 36.37 35.47
N LYS A 7 -1.79 37.03 36.05
CA LYS A 7 -1.28 38.35 35.68
C LYS A 7 -0.43 38.24 34.41
N GLY A 8 -0.67 39.14 33.46
CA GLY A 8 0.17 39.34 32.30
C GLY A 8 1.57 39.82 32.67
N GLY A 9 2.58 39.17 32.08
CA GLY A 9 3.97 39.62 32.06
C GLY A 9 4.44 39.65 30.61
N ILE A 10 4.81 40.83 30.14
CA ILE A 10 5.43 41.08 28.84
C ILE A 10 6.85 40.50 28.87
N ILE A 11 7.17 39.57 27.97
CA ILE A 11 8.54 39.10 27.75
C ILE A 11 8.96 39.54 26.35
N SER A 12 9.89 40.50 26.30
CA SER A 12 10.58 40.96 25.10
C SER A 12 11.52 39.87 24.59
N ILE A 13 11.35 39.44 23.35
CA ILE A 13 12.27 38.54 22.66
C ILE A 13 13.46 39.36 22.13
N VAL A 14 14.66 39.07 22.64
CA VAL A 14 15.94 39.56 22.12
C VAL A 14 16.45 38.53 21.11
N ILE A 15 16.57 38.92 19.85
CA ILE A 15 17.15 38.11 18.77
C ILE A 15 18.68 38.21 18.87
N PHE A 16 19.36 37.10 19.16
CA PHE A 16 20.81 36.98 19.00
C PHE A 16 21.10 36.20 17.71
N THR A 17 21.54 36.90 16.68
CA THR A 17 22.24 36.31 15.52
C THR A 17 23.67 35.95 15.92
N ILE A 18 24.02 34.66 15.89
CA ILE A 18 25.39 34.18 16.01
C ILE A 18 25.82 33.55 14.68
N LEU A 19 26.85 34.16 14.09
CA LEU A 19 27.60 33.69 12.93
C LEU A 19 28.48 32.50 13.30
N LEU A 20 28.38 31.41 12.54
CA LEU A 20 29.23 30.21 12.65
C LEU A 20 30.58 30.40 11.95
N THR A 21 31.66 30.03 12.64
CA THR A 21 32.92 29.59 12.01
C THR A 21 33.47 28.36 12.76
N PRO A 22 34.13 27.40 12.07
CA PRO A 22 34.46 26.09 12.65
C PRO A 22 35.86 26.06 13.26
N ALA A 23 36.00 25.42 14.43
CA ALA A 23 37.27 24.84 14.87
C ALA A 23 37.00 23.66 15.82
N PHE A 24 37.48 22.49 15.42
CA PHE A 24 37.57 21.27 16.23
C PHE A 24 38.76 21.35 17.20
N ALA A 25 38.59 20.94 18.46
CA ALA A 25 39.49 20.03 19.22
C ALA A 25 39.15 19.97 20.73
N GLY A 26 39.06 18.75 21.29
CA GLY A 26 39.63 18.44 22.62
C GLY A 26 38.73 18.21 23.85
N ILE A 27 38.36 16.94 24.08
CA ILE A 27 38.41 16.12 25.33
C ILE A 27 37.79 16.61 26.67
N GLU A 28 36.82 15.80 27.12
CA GLU A 28 36.38 15.40 28.49
C GLU A 28 36.28 16.42 29.65
N ASN A 29 35.06 16.60 30.18
CA ASN A 29 34.71 16.06 31.50
C ASN A 29 33.20 16.13 31.82
N ILE A 30 32.80 15.14 32.61
CA ILE A 30 31.46 14.79 33.08
C ILE A 30 30.84 15.90 33.92
N PHE A 31 29.64 16.35 33.56
CA PHE A 31 28.66 16.92 34.48
C PHE A 31 27.26 16.48 34.05
N ASN A 32 26.46 16.04 35.03
CA ASN A 32 25.03 15.78 34.95
C ASN A 32 24.33 16.82 34.08
N ASP A 33 23.95 16.44 32.86
CA ASP A 33 23.07 17.23 32.03
C ASP A 33 21.66 16.66 32.24
N ASN A 34 20.96 17.18 33.24
CA ASN A 34 19.49 17.20 33.19
C ASN A 34 19.13 18.13 32.03
N ARG A 35 19.24 17.65 30.78
CA ARG A 35 18.66 18.34 29.65
C ARG A 35 17.16 18.20 29.79
N GLU A 36 16.50 19.26 30.22
CA GLU A 36 15.11 19.45 29.85
C GLU A 36 15.06 19.37 28.32
N VAL A 37 14.41 18.34 27.79
CA VAL A 37 14.17 18.20 26.36
C VAL A 37 13.33 19.41 25.96
N GLN A 38 13.97 20.39 25.30
CA GLN A 38 13.26 21.56 24.81
C GLN A 38 12.35 21.12 23.67
N ALA A 39 11.04 21.17 23.91
CA ALA A 39 10.03 21.03 22.86
C ALA A 39 10.35 21.99 21.71
N LYS A 40 10.55 21.45 20.52
CA LYS A 40 10.71 22.21 19.28
C LYS A 40 9.32 22.52 18.71
N ALA A 41 9.23 23.58 17.92
CA ALA A 41 8.00 23.96 17.22
C ALA A 41 8.24 24.05 15.71
N ILE A 42 7.29 23.56 14.92
CA ILE A 42 7.17 23.84 13.49
C ILE A 42 5.87 24.61 13.29
N ASN A 43 5.93 25.71 12.54
CA ASN A 43 4.77 26.55 12.21
C ASN A 43 4.53 26.38 10.70
N LEU A 44 3.31 26.03 10.32
CA LEU A 44 2.88 25.90 8.93
C LEU A 44 1.70 26.82 8.67
N SER A 45 1.64 27.38 7.46
CA SER A 45 0.59 28.30 7.02
C SER A 45 0.12 27.86 5.65
N PHE A 46 -1.18 27.65 5.50
CA PHE A 46 -1.82 27.22 4.26
C PHE A 46 -2.86 28.25 3.86
N ASP A 47 -2.74 28.77 2.64
CA ASP A 47 -3.67 29.73 2.06
C ASP A 47 -4.57 29.01 1.03
N PHE A 48 -5.85 29.35 1.04
CA PHE A 48 -6.87 28.74 0.19
C PHE A 48 -7.63 29.81 -0.58
N SER A 49 -7.83 29.57 -1.88
CA SER A 49 -8.78 30.34 -2.67
C SER A 49 -10.22 29.99 -2.26
N PRO A 50 -11.20 30.87 -2.51
CA PRO A 50 -12.61 30.53 -2.31
C PRO A 50 -13.00 29.29 -3.14
N PRO A 51 -13.87 28.41 -2.62
CA PRO A 51 -14.30 27.21 -3.34
C PRO A 51 -15.02 27.57 -4.64
N GLU A 52 -14.72 26.82 -5.70
CA GLU A 52 -15.45 26.86 -6.97
C GLU A 52 -16.62 25.87 -6.92
N ILE A 53 -17.79 26.31 -7.39
CA ILE A 53 -19.01 25.49 -7.45
C ILE A 53 -19.30 25.12 -8.89
N LYS A 54 -19.28 23.83 -9.19
CA LYS A 54 -19.56 23.28 -10.52
C LYS A 54 -20.90 22.57 -10.51
N GLU A 55 -21.85 23.02 -11.33
CA GLU A 55 -23.16 22.38 -11.48
C GLU A 55 -23.02 21.00 -12.16
N LYS A 56 -23.60 19.95 -11.55
CA LYS A 56 -23.59 18.56 -12.04
C LYS A 56 -25.00 17.98 -11.90
N ASP A 57 -25.80 18.04 -12.96
CA ASP A 57 -27.20 17.57 -12.99
C ASP A 57 -28.05 18.05 -11.79
N GLU A 58 -28.41 17.17 -10.87
CA GLU A 58 -29.20 17.47 -9.67
C GLU A 58 -28.37 17.92 -8.45
N TYR A 59 -27.04 17.94 -8.59
CA TYR A 59 -26.07 18.24 -7.54
C TYR A 59 -25.09 19.36 -7.94
N VAL A 60 -24.21 19.73 -7.01
CA VAL A 60 -22.99 20.50 -7.27
C VAL A 60 -21.75 19.72 -6.84
N ALA A 61 -20.65 19.91 -7.57
CA ALA A 61 -19.31 19.52 -7.16
C ALA A 61 -18.56 20.74 -6.61
N ILE A 62 -17.76 20.52 -5.56
CA ILE A 62 -16.96 21.54 -4.89
C ILE A 62 -15.51 21.33 -5.28
N ASP A 63 -14.85 22.39 -5.72
CA ASP A 63 -13.47 22.33 -6.20
C ASP A 63 -12.63 23.44 -5.56
N PHE A 64 -11.34 23.18 -5.41
CA PHE A 64 -10.32 24.15 -5.00
C PHE A 64 -9.16 24.08 -6.00
N GLU A 65 -8.70 25.25 -6.43
CA GLU A 65 -7.65 25.36 -7.43
C GLU A 65 -6.41 24.52 -7.05
N GLY A 66 -6.09 23.53 -7.88
CA GLY A 66 -4.93 22.65 -7.72
C GLY A 66 -5.06 21.65 -6.56
N ARG A 67 -6.26 21.14 -6.27
CA ARG A 67 -6.51 20.11 -5.25
C ARG A 67 -7.30 18.93 -5.83
N ASP A 68 -6.71 17.74 -5.75
CA ASP A 68 -7.26 16.53 -6.38
C ASP A 68 -7.67 15.45 -5.38
N ASN A 69 -7.55 15.70 -4.06
CA ASN A 69 -8.01 14.75 -3.04
C ASN A 69 -9.43 15.07 -2.60
N TYR A 70 -10.26 14.04 -2.49
CA TYR A 70 -11.66 14.16 -2.11
C TYR A 70 -12.02 13.16 -1.02
N LEU A 71 -12.78 13.61 -0.02
CA LEU A 71 -13.36 12.71 0.98
C LEU A 71 -14.37 11.80 0.29
N ILE A 72 -13.97 10.55 0.08
CA ILE A 72 -14.82 9.51 -0.49
C ILE A 72 -15.33 8.61 0.63
N LYS A 73 -16.62 8.67 0.89
CA LYS A 73 -17.33 7.74 1.76
C LYS A 73 -18.71 7.49 1.19
N ASP A 74 -19.06 6.23 1.02
CA ASP A 74 -20.30 5.79 0.37
C ASP A 74 -21.52 6.60 0.83
N GLY A 75 -22.12 7.36 -0.11
CA GLY A 75 -23.30 8.20 0.11
C GLY A 75 -23.09 9.47 0.93
N TYR A 76 -21.85 9.82 1.28
CA TYR A 76 -21.51 11.09 1.92
C TYR A 76 -21.14 12.16 0.87
N PRO A 77 -21.28 13.47 1.18
CA PRO A 77 -20.86 14.55 0.30
C PRO A 77 -19.39 14.44 -0.09
N THR A 78 -19.09 14.62 -1.38
CA THR A 78 -17.71 14.63 -1.88
C THR A 78 -17.09 16.00 -1.59
N ILE A 79 -16.12 16.07 -0.67
CA ILE A 79 -15.51 17.34 -0.22
C ILE A 79 -14.00 17.30 -0.47
N PRO A 80 -13.43 18.29 -1.17
CA PRO A 80 -11.99 18.36 -1.42
C PRO A 80 -11.19 18.62 -0.14
N TYR A 81 -9.98 18.06 -0.06
CA TYR A 81 -9.06 18.26 1.05
C TYR A 81 -7.60 18.33 0.57
N GLU A 82 -6.72 18.87 1.42
CA GLU A 82 -5.28 18.90 1.20
C GLU A 82 -4.57 18.00 2.21
N ILE A 83 -3.42 17.43 1.82
CA ILE A 83 -2.63 16.56 2.69
C ILE A 83 -1.26 17.17 2.85
N LYS A 84 -0.83 17.31 4.10
CA LYS A 84 0.56 17.59 4.45
C LYS A 84 1.17 16.43 5.22
N VAL A 85 2.19 15.81 4.62
CA VAL A 85 3.02 14.82 5.30
C VAL A 85 4.30 15.48 5.81
N LEU A 86 4.60 15.27 7.08
CA LEU A 86 5.87 15.61 7.72
C LEU A 86 6.56 14.33 8.17
N LYS A 87 7.89 14.31 8.07
CA LYS A 87 8.72 13.19 8.48
C LYS A 87 9.64 13.66 9.59
N PHE A 88 9.67 12.92 10.70
CA PHE A 88 10.52 13.18 11.84
C PHE A 88 11.50 12.02 12.03
N PRO A 89 12.68 12.27 12.64
CA PRO A 89 13.57 11.18 13.06
C PRO A 89 12.81 10.15 13.90
N PHE A 90 13.12 8.87 13.71
CA PHE A 90 12.47 7.78 14.45
C PHE A 90 12.54 7.97 15.97
N GLY A 91 11.44 7.68 16.66
CA GLY A 91 11.28 7.92 18.10
C GLY A 91 11.02 9.37 18.50
N THR A 92 10.81 10.28 17.55
CA THR A 92 10.35 11.64 17.85
C THR A 92 8.95 11.59 18.45
N LYS A 93 8.77 12.23 19.59
CA LYS A 93 7.46 12.40 20.22
C LYS A 93 6.78 13.68 19.74
N ILE A 94 5.58 13.55 19.18
CA ILE A 94 4.69 14.68 18.88
C ILE A 94 3.94 15.03 20.17
N GLU A 95 4.25 16.19 20.75
CA GLU A 95 3.72 16.65 22.05
C GLU A 95 2.36 17.34 21.91
N GLY A 96 2.10 17.94 20.74
CA GLY A 96 0.82 18.61 20.48
C GLY A 96 0.76 19.21 19.09
N ILE A 97 -0.47 19.33 18.58
CA ILE A 97 -0.80 20.00 17.33
C ILE A 97 -1.92 20.99 17.63
N GLU A 98 -1.63 22.26 17.44
CA GLU A 98 -2.59 23.36 17.57
C GLU A 98 -2.85 23.95 16.19
N PHE A 99 -4.05 24.47 15.97
CA PHE A 99 -4.38 25.15 14.72
C PHE A 99 -5.27 26.37 14.94
N GLN A 100 -5.18 27.31 14.02
CA GLN A 100 -6.03 28.49 13.94
C GLN A 100 -6.50 28.69 12.50
N THR A 101 -7.73 29.17 12.34
CA THR A 101 -8.28 29.48 11.01
C THR A 101 -8.44 30.98 10.83
N SER A 102 -8.53 31.42 9.58
CA SER A 102 -9.09 32.73 9.26
C SER A 102 -10.57 32.82 9.70
N GLU A 103 -11.17 33.99 9.48
CA GLU A 103 -12.62 34.16 9.57
C GLU A 103 -13.32 33.09 8.73
N ILE A 104 -14.31 32.43 9.34
CA ILE A 104 -15.15 31.43 8.67
C ILE A 104 -16.16 32.18 7.81
N LYS A 105 -16.15 31.88 6.52
CA LYS A 105 -17.08 32.42 5.54
C LYS A 105 -18.12 31.38 5.18
N THR A 106 -19.30 31.86 4.80
CA THR A 106 -20.46 31.02 4.47
C THR A 106 -20.89 31.27 3.02
N MET A 107 -21.26 30.20 2.31
CA MET A 107 -21.85 30.23 0.98
C MET A 107 -23.06 29.30 0.93
N HIS A 108 -24.23 29.81 0.54
CA HIS A 108 -25.41 28.98 0.28
C HIS A 108 -25.36 28.41 -1.14
N LEU A 109 -25.71 27.14 -1.28
CA LEU A 109 -25.73 26.43 -2.55
C LEU A 109 -27.13 26.38 -3.15
N SER A 110 -27.18 26.38 -4.49
CA SER A 110 -28.39 26.17 -5.28
C SER A 110 -28.94 24.75 -5.16
N LYS A 111 -28.04 23.77 -4.98
CA LYS A 111 -28.32 22.34 -4.89
C LYS A 111 -27.40 21.69 -3.86
N LYS A 112 -27.70 20.44 -3.53
CA LYS A 112 -26.88 19.63 -2.62
C LYS A 112 -25.52 19.31 -3.23
N VAL A 113 -24.50 19.18 -2.39
CA VAL A 113 -23.20 18.63 -2.80
C VAL A 113 -23.37 17.17 -3.24
N MET A 114 -22.69 16.77 -4.31
CA MET A 114 -22.80 15.43 -4.89
C MET A 114 -22.36 14.32 -3.90
N PRO A 115 -23.18 13.28 -3.69
CA PRO A 115 -22.79 12.14 -2.88
C PRO A 115 -21.70 11.32 -3.58
N SER A 116 -20.78 10.76 -2.78
CA SER A 116 -19.80 9.81 -3.26
C SER A 116 -20.48 8.51 -3.70
N PRO A 117 -20.10 7.93 -4.85
CA PRO A 117 -20.59 6.62 -5.29
C PRO A 117 -20.22 5.52 -4.30
N PRO A 118 -20.98 4.41 -4.26
CA PRO A 118 -20.62 3.25 -3.45
C PRO A 118 -19.33 2.61 -3.94
N SER A 119 -18.57 2.03 -3.02
CA SER A 119 -17.38 1.24 -3.35
C SER A 119 -17.79 -0.16 -3.81
N ILE A 120 -17.22 -0.65 -4.91
CA ILE A 120 -17.62 -1.91 -5.54
C ILE A 120 -16.46 -2.90 -5.55
N THR A 121 -16.73 -4.15 -5.23
CA THR A 121 -15.73 -5.22 -5.32
C THR A 121 -15.39 -5.51 -6.79
N SER A 122 -14.11 -5.53 -7.16
CA SER A 122 -13.65 -5.86 -8.51
C SER A 122 -13.61 -7.38 -8.76
N ASN A 123 -14.63 -8.11 -8.30
CA ASN A 123 -14.76 -9.56 -8.49
C ASN A 123 -15.54 -9.86 -9.78
N MET A 124 -15.55 -11.12 -10.22
CA MET A 124 -16.20 -11.54 -11.48
C MET A 124 -17.74 -11.64 -11.38
N GLY A 125 -18.39 -10.67 -10.75
CA GLY A 125 -19.85 -10.61 -10.55
C GLY A 125 -20.49 -9.39 -11.25
N THR A 126 -21.82 -9.39 -11.35
CA THR A 126 -22.61 -8.27 -11.89
C THR A 126 -22.98 -7.28 -10.79
N PHE A 127 -22.87 -5.97 -11.05
CA PHE A 127 -23.15 -4.92 -10.07
C PHE A 127 -24.08 -3.86 -10.64
N LYS A 128 -25.07 -3.44 -9.84
CA LYS A 128 -25.84 -2.22 -10.14
C LYS A 128 -25.31 -1.08 -9.32
N VAL A 129 -24.80 -0.05 -9.98
CA VAL A 129 -24.29 1.15 -9.34
C VAL A 129 -25.41 2.17 -9.22
N GLU A 130 -25.81 2.50 -8.00
CA GLU A 130 -26.68 3.65 -7.74
C GLU A 130 -26.06 4.52 -6.66
N THR A 131 -25.62 5.72 -7.04
CA THR A 131 -25.18 6.73 -6.10
C THR A 131 -26.40 7.34 -5.40
N LYS A 132 -26.41 7.35 -4.07
CA LYS A 132 -27.54 7.86 -3.26
C LYS A 132 -27.05 8.69 -2.10
N GLU A 133 -27.87 9.66 -1.70
CA GLU A 133 -27.67 10.43 -0.47
C GLU A 133 -27.78 9.51 0.77
N GLY A 134 -26.73 9.47 1.58
CA GLY A 134 -26.70 8.79 2.86
C GLY A 134 -27.33 9.62 3.99
N GLU A 135 -27.36 9.06 5.20
CA GLU A 135 -28.00 9.67 6.38
C GLU A 135 -27.43 11.06 6.75
N ILE A 136 -26.16 11.31 6.40
CA ILE A 136 -25.49 12.60 6.66
C ILE A 136 -26.19 13.78 5.99
N TYR A 137 -26.97 13.57 4.92
CA TYR A 137 -27.68 14.65 4.22
C TYR A 137 -28.79 15.30 5.05
N ALA A 138 -29.20 14.68 6.16
CA ALA A 138 -30.14 15.26 7.12
C ALA A 138 -29.45 16.02 8.28
N SER A 139 -28.11 16.08 8.30
CA SER A 139 -27.33 16.68 9.38
C SER A 139 -27.32 18.21 9.31
N ASN A 140 -27.46 18.86 10.47
CA ASN A 140 -27.18 20.30 10.64
C ASN A 140 -25.74 20.56 11.13
N GLU A 141 -24.94 19.51 11.29
CA GLU A 141 -23.52 19.61 11.65
C GLU A 141 -22.65 19.63 10.39
N PRO A 142 -21.52 20.37 10.39
CA PRO A 142 -20.59 20.41 9.28
C PRO A 142 -19.92 19.05 9.03
N TYR A 143 -19.76 18.72 7.75
CA TYR A 143 -19.00 17.58 7.24
C TYR A 143 -17.87 18.04 6.30
N PRO A 144 -16.61 17.66 6.55
CA PRO A 144 -16.12 17.03 7.77
C PRO A 144 -16.31 17.95 8.98
N THR A 145 -16.30 17.39 10.20
CA THR A 145 -16.59 18.17 11.42
C THR A 145 -15.44 19.12 11.77
N ASN A 146 -14.19 18.67 11.66
CA ASN A 146 -13.01 19.45 12.00
C ASN A 146 -12.40 20.12 10.76
N TRP A 147 -11.64 21.20 10.97
CA TRP A 147 -10.86 21.86 9.91
C TRP A 147 -9.56 21.12 9.58
N ILE A 148 -9.04 20.35 10.55
CA ILE A 148 -7.93 19.43 10.35
C ILE A 148 -8.22 18.09 11.00
N SER A 149 -7.63 17.02 10.48
CA SER A 149 -7.38 15.77 11.19
C SER A 149 -5.93 15.37 11.00
N TYR A 150 -5.41 14.47 11.82
CA TYR A 150 -4.07 13.95 11.63
C TYR A 150 -3.95 12.48 12.02
N ASN A 151 -2.94 11.83 11.46
CA ASN A 151 -2.50 10.48 11.80
C ASN A 151 -0.99 10.49 12.05
N ILE A 152 -0.53 9.68 13.00
CA ILE A 152 0.89 9.47 13.28
C ILE A 152 1.19 7.99 13.09
N GLY A 153 2.24 7.66 12.35
CA GLY A 153 2.68 6.28 12.12
C GLY A 153 4.19 6.15 12.10
N ALA A 154 4.68 4.95 12.37
CA ALA A 154 6.09 4.57 12.30
C ALA A 154 6.35 3.79 11.00
N GLY A 155 7.38 4.12 10.24
CA GLY A 155 7.70 3.35 9.03
C GLY A 155 9.05 3.70 8.43
N ILE A 156 9.36 3.12 7.28
CA ILE A 156 10.59 3.34 6.53
C ILE A 156 10.37 4.25 5.30
N ASP A 157 11.33 5.15 5.05
CA ASP A 157 11.46 5.91 3.81
C ASP A 157 12.90 5.86 3.29
N GLY A 158 13.10 5.20 2.16
CA GLY A 158 14.43 4.86 1.67
C GLY A 158 15.21 4.03 2.69
N LYS A 159 16.25 4.61 3.26
CA LYS A 159 17.11 3.93 4.25
C LYS A 159 16.85 4.38 5.68
N GLN A 160 15.85 5.23 5.91
CA GLN A 160 15.60 5.85 7.20
C GLN A 160 14.25 5.42 7.74
N HIS A 161 14.25 4.94 8.98
CA HIS A 161 13.02 4.85 9.75
C HIS A 161 12.62 6.26 10.18
N VAL A 162 11.33 6.58 10.05
CA VAL A 162 10.75 7.89 10.28
C VAL A 162 9.45 7.79 11.04
N ILE A 163 9.10 8.86 11.74
CA ILE A 163 7.73 9.07 12.21
C ILE A 163 7.03 9.95 11.18
N TYR A 164 5.98 9.40 10.59
CA TYR A 164 5.06 10.14 9.72
C TYR A 164 4.06 10.89 10.58
N LEU A 165 3.95 12.21 10.36
CA LEU A 165 2.79 12.99 10.80
C LEU A 165 2.07 13.47 9.56
N THR A 166 0.89 12.90 9.33
CA THR A 166 0.06 13.22 8.17
C THR A 166 -1.11 14.06 8.63
N ILE A 167 -1.24 15.26 8.08
CA ILE A 167 -2.28 16.23 8.41
C ILE A 167 -3.19 16.40 7.20
N HIS A 168 -4.47 16.14 7.39
CA HIS A 168 -5.53 16.38 6.42
C HIS A 168 -6.16 17.73 6.72
N LEU A 169 -6.11 18.65 5.77
CA LEU A 169 -6.67 20.00 5.87
C LEU A 169 -7.97 20.07 5.07
N TYR A 170 -9.02 20.56 5.71
CA TYR A 170 -10.37 20.65 5.15
C TYR A 170 -10.75 22.12 4.93
N PRO A 171 -10.34 22.77 3.82
CA PRO A 171 -10.56 24.20 3.63
C PRO A 171 -12.05 24.57 3.45
N ALA A 172 -12.90 23.59 3.15
CA ALA A 172 -14.35 23.72 3.19
C ALA A 172 -14.99 22.59 4.01
N ARG A 173 -16.14 22.90 4.60
CA ARG A 173 -17.04 21.97 5.27
C ARG A 173 -18.46 22.24 4.81
N TYR A 174 -19.25 21.19 4.63
CA TYR A 174 -20.62 21.27 4.12
C TYR A 174 -21.61 20.96 5.23
N ILE A 175 -22.65 21.78 5.38
CA ILE A 175 -23.79 21.58 6.28
C ILE A 175 -24.97 21.09 5.43
N PRO A 176 -25.25 19.78 5.40
CA PRO A 176 -26.14 19.23 4.38
C PRO A 176 -27.61 19.64 4.50
N ALA A 177 -28.13 19.76 5.71
CA ALA A 177 -29.53 20.15 5.93
C ALA A 177 -29.84 21.60 5.51
N GLU A 178 -28.81 22.45 5.47
CA GLU A 178 -28.92 23.87 5.13
C GLU A 178 -28.45 24.18 3.69
N ASN A 179 -27.88 23.19 2.99
CA ASN A 179 -27.19 23.37 1.70
C ASN A 179 -26.14 24.50 1.79
N GLU A 180 -25.38 24.55 2.87
CA GLU A 180 -24.42 25.62 3.16
C GLU A 180 -22.99 25.08 3.17
N ILE A 181 -22.05 25.81 2.59
CA ILE A 181 -20.61 25.60 2.75
C ILE A 181 -20.02 26.65 3.68
N GLN A 182 -19.26 26.19 4.65
CA GLN A 182 -18.34 26.98 5.43
C GLN A 182 -16.92 26.80 4.89
N TYR A 183 -16.21 27.88 4.64
CA TYR A 183 -14.83 27.84 4.15
C TYR A 183 -13.95 28.89 4.81
N VAL A 184 -12.64 28.68 4.74
CA VAL A 184 -11.62 29.56 5.30
C VAL A 184 -10.58 29.89 4.23
N ASP A 185 -10.02 31.10 4.29
CA ASP A 185 -8.92 31.49 3.39
C ASP A 185 -7.58 30.98 3.90
N LYS A 186 -7.49 30.63 5.19
CA LYS A 186 -6.23 30.30 5.82
C LYS A 186 -6.38 29.31 6.97
N ILE A 187 -5.43 28.38 7.07
CA ILE A 187 -5.22 27.51 8.23
C ILE A 187 -3.75 27.61 8.64
N ASP A 188 -3.50 28.04 9.87
CA ASP A 188 -2.18 28.06 10.53
C ASP A 188 -2.10 26.88 11.51
N ILE A 189 -0.98 26.15 11.50
CA ILE A 189 -0.76 24.95 12.32
C ILE A 189 0.57 25.06 13.06
N ASP A 190 0.52 24.87 14.37
CA ASP A 190 1.68 24.78 15.25
C ASP A 190 1.85 23.34 15.75
N ILE A 191 3.05 22.79 15.52
CA ILE A 191 3.38 21.40 15.87
C ILE A 191 4.52 21.42 16.87
N TYR A 192 4.26 20.92 18.07
CA TYR A 192 5.23 20.80 19.15
C TYR A 192 5.75 19.37 19.22
N TYR A 193 7.08 19.19 19.25
CA TYR A 193 7.70 17.87 19.24
C TYR A 193 9.03 17.81 19.96
N SER A 194 9.37 16.62 20.42
CA SER A 194 10.59 16.28 21.15
C SER A 194 11.35 15.20 20.36
N PRO A 195 12.47 15.53 19.69
CA PRO A 195 13.28 14.53 18.97
C PRO A 195 13.80 13.43 19.90
N SER A 196 13.93 12.21 19.38
CA SER A 196 14.62 11.13 20.11
C SER A 196 16.11 11.47 20.31
N GLU A 197 16.63 11.18 21.50
CA GLU A 197 18.05 11.29 21.82
C GLU A 197 18.81 9.97 21.63
N LYS A 198 18.11 8.86 21.34
CA LYS A 198 18.70 7.52 21.27
C LYS A 198 18.61 6.95 19.86
N PRO A 199 19.74 6.56 19.24
CA PRO A 199 19.68 5.74 18.04
C PRO A 199 19.11 4.36 18.43
N LEU A 200 18.02 3.97 17.77
CA LEU A 200 17.42 2.63 17.93
C LEU A 200 18.14 1.56 17.09
N PHE A 201 18.87 1.99 16.06
CA PHE A 201 19.51 1.11 15.07
C PHE A 201 21.04 1.18 15.18
N THR A 202 21.72 0.04 15.01
CA THR A 202 23.18 -0.06 14.95
C THR A 202 23.70 0.10 13.52
N ASN A 203 25.03 0.08 13.34
CA ASN A 203 25.62 0.10 11.99
C ASN A 203 25.41 -1.24 11.26
N GLY A 204 24.95 -1.17 10.00
CA GLY A 204 24.46 -2.31 9.23
C GLY A 204 25.48 -3.42 8.90
N ALA A 205 25.14 -4.64 9.32
CA ALA A 205 25.83 -5.88 8.99
C ALA A 205 25.29 -6.52 7.70
N TYR A 206 23.98 -6.47 7.45
CA TYR A 206 23.32 -7.04 6.28
C TYR A 206 22.26 -6.09 5.73
N ASP A 207 22.12 -6.03 4.42
CA ASP A 207 21.08 -5.27 3.73
C ASP A 207 19.85 -6.16 3.45
N LEU A 208 20.08 -7.40 3.02
CA LEU A 208 19.05 -8.38 2.65
C LEU A 208 19.08 -9.61 3.57
N LEU A 209 17.93 -9.90 4.17
CA LEU A 209 17.65 -11.14 4.91
C LEU A 209 16.75 -12.05 4.07
N ILE A 210 17.23 -13.24 3.74
CA ILE A 210 16.44 -14.29 3.08
C ILE A 210 16.00 -15.32 4.13
N ILE A 211 14.69 -15.47 4.34
CA ILE A 211 14.11 -16.44 5.28
C ILE A 211 13.49 -17.61 4.51
N ALA A 212 13.95 -18.83 4.78
CA ALA A 212 13.52 -20.03 4.04
C ALA A 212 13.52 -21.30 4.91
N PRO A 213 12.85 -22.39 4.51
CA PRO A 213 13.11 -23.70 5.11
C PRO A 213 14.53 -24.19 4.74
N ALA A 214 15.13 -25.04 5.57
CA ALA A 214 16.50 -25.50 5.38
C ALA A 214 16.71 -26.21 4.02
N GLU A 215 15.67 -26.86 3.51
CA GLU A 215 15.65 -27.56 2.23
C GLU A 215 15.87 -26.66 1.01
N PHE A 216 15.62 -25.35 1.16
CA PHE A 216 15.78 -24.37 0.08
C PHE A 216 17.13 -23.64 0.13
N ARG A 217 17.89 -23.75 1.22
CA ARG A 217 19.14 -22.98 1.44
C ARG A 217 20.14 -23.10 0.28
N GLU A 218 20.45 -24.33 -0.11
CA GLU A 218 21.42 -24.59 -1.19
C GLU A 218 20.97 -24.03 -2.55
N ASP A 219 19.66 -24.02 -2.81
CA ASP A 219 19.12 -23.48 -4.06
C ASP A 219 19.08 -21.94 -4.08
N LEU A 220 19.12 -21.31 -2.89
CA LEU A 220 19.13 -19.86 -2.71
C LEU A 220 20.54 -19.27 -2.67
N GLN A 221 21.56 -20.09 -2.42
CA GLN A 221 22.94 -19.64 -2.34
C GLN A 221 23.41 -18.83 -3.58
N PRO A 222 23.08 -19.23 -4.83
CA PRO A 222 23.43 -18.43 -6.00
C PRO A 222 22.79 -17.04 -6.02
N LEU A 223 21.59 -16.89 -5.47
CA LEU A 223 20.94 -15.58 -5.35
C LEU A 223 21.65 -14.70 -4.34
N ALA A 224 22.02 -15.23 -3.17
CA ALA A 224 22.78 -14.47 -2.18
C ALA A 224 24.13 -13.98 -2.74
N GLU A 225 24.87 -14.87 -3.42
CA GLU A 225 26.15 -14.51 -4.07
C GLU A 225 25.96 -13.45 -5.16
N HIS A 226 24.89 -13.54 -5.95
CA HIS A 226 24.55 -12.53 -6.95
C HIS A 226 24.30 -11.17 -6.31
N LYS A 227 23.49 -11.10 -5.24
CA LYS A 227 23.21 -9.86 -4.51
C LYS A 227 24.46 -9.26 -3.89
N GLU A 228 25.32 -10.09 -3.28
CA GLU A 228 26.62 -9.63 -2.76
C GLU A 228 27.54 -9.09 -3.86
N SER A 229 27.48 -9.66 -5.06
CA SER A 229 28.27 -9.17 -6.21
C SER A 229 27.88 -7.76 -6.66
N TYR A 230 26.65 -7.32 -6.37
CA TYR A 230 26.15 -5.95 -6.58
C TYR A 230 26.17 -5.10 -5.30
N GLY A 231 26.83 -5.56 -4.24
CA GLY A 231 27.07 -4.80 -3.02
C GLY A 231 25.94 -4.85 -1.98
N LEU A 232 24.95 -5.74 -2.14
CA LEU A 232 23.93 -6.01 -1.13
C LEU A 232 24.40 -7.14 -0.22
N LYS A 233 24.82 -6.81 1.01
CA LYS A 233 25.24 -7.80 2.00
C LYS A 233 24.06 -8.68 2.35
N THR A 234 24.16 -9.98 2.08
CA THR A 234 23.02 -10.88 2.11
C THR A 234 23.25 -12.02 3.09
N ILE A 235 22.23 -12.35 3.89
CA ILE A 235 22.24 -13.53 4.76
C ILE A 235 21.03 -14.40 4.50
N ILE A 236 21.25 -15.71 4.37
CA ILE A 236 20.18 -16.72 4.35
C ILE A 236 20.05 -17.32 5.74
N VAL A 237 18.87 -17.16 6.34
CA VAL A 237 18.51 -17.73 7.64
C VAL A 237 17.37 -18.72 7.47
N THR A 238 17.57 -19.91 8.02
CA THR A 238 16.58 -20.98 7.97
C THR A 238 15.57 -20.88 9.12
N LEU A 239 14.36 -21.41 8.92
CA LEU A 239 13.34 -21.44 9.98
C LEU A 239 13.83 -22.15 11.26
N ASP A 240 14.59 -23.24 11.12
CA ASP A 240 15.17 -23.95 12.27
C ASP A 240 16.17 -23.08 13.05
N GLU A 241 16.93 -22.22 12.36
CA GLU A 241 17.85 -21.27 13.00
C GLU A 241 17.09 -20.14 13.72
N ILE A 242 15.95 -19.69 13.18
CA ILE A 242 15.08 -18.70 13.83
C ILE A 242 14.45 -19.31 15.09
N TYR A 243 13.80 -20.46 14.97
CA TYR A 243 13.08 -21.09 16.08
C TYR A 243 14.02 -21.69 17.13
N GLY A 244 15.22 -22.10 16.73
CA GLY A 244 16.28 -22.56 17.62
C GLY A 244 17.01 -21.44 18.37
N GLY A 245 16.79 -20.18 17.97
CA GLY A 245 17.42 -19.02 18.60
C GLY A 245 18.92 -18.89 18.32
N ASN A 246 19.35 -19.25 17.11
CA ASN A 246 20.78 -19.34 16.77
C ASN A 246 21.45 -17.96 16.65
N TYR A 247 20.67 -16.93 16.32
CA TYR A 247 21.15 -15.55 16.16
C TYR A 247 20.59 -14.61 17.23
N PHE A 248 19.28 -14.73 17.51
CA PHE A 248 18.57 -13.95 18.52
C PHE A 248 17.75 -14.90 19.40
N LEU A 249 17.36 -14.46 20.60
CA LEU A 249 16.41 -15.20 21.40
C LEU A 249 15.08 -15.37 20.64
N ALA A 250 14.62 -16.60 20.51
CA ALA A 250 13.33 -16.89 19.86
C ALA A 250 12.18 -16.40 20.76
N ASN A 251 11.55 -15.30 20.36
CA ASN A 251 10.39 -14.68 21.01
C ASN A 251 9.17 -14.80 20.10
N GLY A 252 7.95 -14.74 20.65
CA GLY A 252 6.70 -14.80 19.88
C GLY A 252 5.84 -16.01 20.21
N ARG A 253 4.52 -15.80 20.20
CA ARG A 253 3.46 -16.73 20.59
C ARG A 253 3.28 -17.88 19.59
N ASP A 254 3.53 -17.61 18.31
CA ASP A 254 3.47 -18.57 17.22
C ASP A 254 4.62 -18.40 16.23
N ASP A 255 4.69 -19.29 15.24
CA ASP A 255 5.82 -19.35 14.30
C ASP A 255 5.89 -18.13 13.35
N ALA A 256 4.77 -17.45 13.09
CA ALA A 256 4.78 -16.22 12.29
C ALA A 256 5.24 -15.02 13.13
N GLU A 257 4.81 -14.92 14.39
CA GLU A 257 5.29 -13.87 15.30
C GLU A 257 6.77 -14.06 15.65
N LYS A 258 7.26 -15.31 15.74
CA LYS A 258 8.70 -15.59 15.87
C LYS A 258 9.52 -15.07 14.71
N ILE A 259 9.02 -15.22 13.48
CA ILE A 259 9.66 -14.63 12.30
C ILE A 259 9.62 -13.11 12.39
N LYS A 260 8.50 -12.52 12.80
CA LYS A 260 8.36 -11.06 12.95
C LYS A 260 9.34 -10.48 13.98
N TYR A 261 9.48 -11.11 15.16
CA TYR A 261 10.50 -10.73 16.15
C TYR A 261 11.93 -10.90 15.63
N PHE A 262 12.19 -11.96 14.85
CA PHE A 262 13.50 -12.14 14.22
C PHE A 262 13.80 -11.00 13.26
N ILE A 263 12.84 -10.61 12.41
CA ILE A 263 12.95 -9.48 11.49
C ILE A 263 13.21 -8.19 12.28
N LYS A 264 12.43 -7.91 13.32
CA LYS A 264 12.65 -6.75 14.21
C LYS A 264 14.09 -6.68 14.72
N ASN A 265 14.61 -7.79 15.26
CA ASN A 265 15.98 -7.81 15.77
C ASN A 265 17.02 -7.66 14.65
N ALA A 266 16.76 -8.22 13.46
CA ALA A 266 17.64 -8.05 12.30
C ALA A 266 17.64 -6.59 11.80
N VAL A 267 16.51 -5.89 11.83
CA VAL A 267 16.44 -4.45 11.54
C VAL A 267 17.25 -3.65 12.56
N GLU A 268 17.06 -3.92 13.86
CA GLU A 268 17.71 -3.16 14.95
C GLU A 268 19.21 -3.42 15.06
N GLU A 269 19.61 -4.68 15.02
CA GLU A 269 20.97 -5.11 15.33
C GLU A 269 21.84 -5.32 14.08
N TRP A 270 21.23 -5.64 12.93
CA TRP A 270 21.95 -5.88 11.67
C TRP A 270 21.69 -4.82 10.61
N GLY A 271 20.72 -3.92 10.79
CA GLY A 271 20.40 -2.87 9.82
C GLY A 271 19.75 -3.40 8.53
N VAL A 272 19.04 -4.53 8.61
CA VAL A 272 18.33 -5.12 7.45
C VAL A 272 17.29 -4.14 6.91
N GLU A 273 17.33 -3.91 5.59
CA GLU A 273 16.37 -3.07 4.87
C GLU A 273 15.37 -3.92 4.06
N TYR A 274 15.79 -5.10 3.61
CA TYR A 274 15.02 -5.99 2.75
C TYR A 274 14.85 -7.37 3.36
N VAL A 275 13.64 -7.93 3.31
CA VAL A 275 13.34 -9.30 3.76
C VAL A 275 12.64 -10.08 2.65
N LEU A 276 13.31 -11.12 2.18
CA LEU A 276 12.75 -12.05 1.20
C LEU A 276 12.28 -13.33 1.89
N LEU A 277 10.96 -13.54 1.90
CA LEU A 277 10.35 -14.77 2.39
C LEU A 277 10.29 -15.81 1.26
N VAL A 278 10.96 -16.95 1.40
CA VAL A 278 10.99 -18.01 0.37
C VAL A 278 10.24 -19.24 0.86
N GLY A 279 8.96 -19.31 0.51
CA GLY A 279 8.10 -20.45 0.81
C GLY A 279 6.62 -20.12 0.66
N GLY A 280 5.88 -21.02 0.01
CA GLY A 280 4.43 -20.96 -0.14
C GLY A 280 3.72 -22.14 0.53
N ARG A 281 2.46 -22.37 0.13
CA ARG A 281 1.64 -23.49 0.62
C ARG A 281 2.28 -24.84 0.23
N ASN A 282 2.53 -25.71 1.21
CA ASN A 282 3.13 -27.04 1.01
C ASN A 282 2.18 -28.20 1.32
N GLY A 283 0.87 -27.95 1.23
CA GLY A 283 -0.19 -28.96 1.30
C GLY A 283 -1.27 -28.62 2.32
N GLY A 284 -1.86 -29.69 2.87
CA GLY A 284 -2.89 -29.59 3.90
C GLY A 284 -4.31 -29.35 3.34
N VAL A 285 -5.24 -30.28 3.58
CA VAL A 285 -6.63 -30.20 3.08
C VAL A 285 -7.56 -29.53 4.09
N LYS A 286 -7.48 -29.95 5.35
CA LYS A 286 -8.28 -29.39 6.46
C LYS A 286 -7.73 -28.05 6.92
N GLU A 287 -6.43 -28.05 7.19
CA GLU A 287 -5.63 -26.90 7.57
C GLU A 287 -4.49 -26.80 6.57
N GLU A 288 -4.22 -25.59 6.11
CA GLU A 288 -3.13 -25.32 5.18
C GLU A 288 -1.79 -25.51 5.88
N LYS A 289 -0.84 -26.09 5.15
CA LYS A 289 0.54 -26.18 5.61
C LYS A 289 1.40 -25.24 4.79
N TRP A 290 2.40 -24.66 5.43
CA TRP A 290 3.24 -23.61 4.88
C TRP A 290 4.72 -24.01 4.97
N TRP A 291 5.49 -23.68 3.93
CA TRP A 291 6.95 -23.73 4.00
C TRP A 291 7.48 -22.59 4.88
N VAL A 292 6.95 -21.38 4.69
CA VAL A 292 7.18 -20.21 5.55
C VAL A 292 5.80 -19.72 5.98
N PRO A 293 5.52 -19.58 7.29
CA PRO A 293 4.24 -19.10 7.81
C PRO A 293 3.73 -17.81 7.14
N VAL A 294 2.42 -17.63 7.20
CA VAL A 294 1.69 -16.44 6.74
C VAL A 294 0.86 -15.90 7.89
N ARG A 295 0.44 -14.64 7.81
CA ARG A 295 -0.59 -14.09 8.71
C ARG A 295 -1.91 -13.92 7.97
N TYR A 296 -3.00 -14.23 8.67
CA TYR A 296 -4.34 -13.89 8.24
C TYR A 296 -4.80 -12.66 9.00
N SER A 297 -5.21 -11.61 8.27
CA SER A 297 -6.00 -10.51 8.85
C SER A 297 -7.45 -10.96 8.97
N TYR A 298 -8.10 -10.64 10.09
CA TYR A 298 -9.50 -10.92 10.38
C TYR A 298 -10.41 -9.68 10.23
N LEU A 299 -9.95 -8.68 9.48
CA LEU A 299 -10.78 -7.56 9.06
C LEU A 299 -11.98 -8.08 8.25
N ASP A 300 -13.19 -7.87 8.79
CA ASP A 300 -14.46 -8.26 8.16
C ASP A 300 -15.05 -7.07 7.43
N ASP A 301 -14.89 -7.02 6.12
CA ASP A 301 -15.44 -5.98 5.26
C ASP A 301 -16.95 -6.15 4.97
N GLY A 302 -17.56 -7.25 5.44
CA GLY A 302 -18.94 -7.66 5.18
C GLY A 302 -19.08 -8.65 4.00
N GLY A 303 -18.10 -8.76 3.12
CA GLY A 303 -18.02 -9.71 2.02
C GLY A 303 -17.05 -10.87 2.28
N GLU A 304 -15.91 -10.61 2.91
CA GLU A 304 -14.86 -11.57 3.27
C GLU A 304 -14.45 -11.39 4.73
N LYS A 305 -14.27 -12.52 5.42
CA LYS A 305 -14.02 -12.55 6.87
C LYS A 305 -12.56 -12.58 7.26
N LYS A 306 -11.68 -12.93 6.31
CA LYS A 306 -10.23 -12.94 6.47
C LYS A 306 -9.52 -13.16 5.15
N PHE A 307 -8.28 -12.69 5.07
CA PHE A 307 -7.40 -12.81 3.91
C PHE A 307 -5.94 -12.83 4.37
N ILE A 308 -5.02 -13.20 3.49
CA ILE A 308 -3.59 -13.27 3.82
C ILE A 308 -2.97 -11.88 3.76
N SER A 309 -2.15 -11.53 4.73
CA SER A 309 -1.35 -10.31 4.72
C SER A 309 0.11 -10.65 5.02
N ASP A 310 0.99 -10.37 4.05
CA ASP A 310 2.43 -10.35 4.30
C ASP A 310 2.90 -8.96 4.77
N LEU A 311 2.04 -7.92 4.74
CA LEU A 311 2.31 -6.63 5.39
C LEU A 311 2.58 -6.82 6.88
N TYR A 312 1.99 -7.84 7.51
CA TYR A 312 2.30 -8.26 8.87
C TYR A 312 3.80 -8.41 9.17
N PHE A 313 4.60 -8.86 8.19
CA PHE A 313 6.05 -9.03 8.38
C PHE A 313 6.84 -7.75 8.09
N ALA A 314 6.21 -6.76 7.46
CA ALA A 314 6.81 -5.49 7.08
C ALA A 314 6.54 -4.39 8.10
N ASP A 315 5.32 -4.35 8.64
CA ASP A 315 4.87 -3.47 9.73
C ASP A 315 5.39 -4.04 11.06
N ILE A 316 6.49 -3.49 11.59
CA ILE A 316 7.20 -3.99 12.78
C ILE A 316 6.88 -3.13 14.02
N TYR A 317 6.65 -1.85 13.81
CA TYR A 317 6.49 -0.87 14.87
C TYR A 317 5.23 -0.05 14.66
N LYS A 318 4.62 0.39 15.77
CA LYS A 318 3.60 1.44 15.74
C LYS A 318 3.96 2.59 16.66
N TYR A 319 3.41 3.75 16.35
CA TYR A 319 3.43 4.92 17.24
C TYR A 319 2.26 4.85 18.23
N GLU A 320 2.55 4.76 19.53
CA GLU A 320 1.54 4.70 20.58
C GLU A 320 1.88 5.65 21.72
N ASP A 321 1.00 6.62 22.00
CA ASP A 321 1.10 7.58 23.12
C ASP A 321 2.45 8.32 23.28
N GLY A 322 3.18 8.51 22.18
CA GLY A 322 4.48 9.18 22.18
C GLY A 322 5.69 8.26 22.16
N ASP A 323 5.47 6.96 22.23
CA ASP A 323 6.48 5.92 22.20
C ASP A 323 6.36 5.07 20.92
N ILE A 324 7.45 4.37 20.59
CA ILE A 324 7.48 3.37 19.52
C ILE A 324 7.45 2.00 20.16
N VAL A 325 6.43 1.22 19.82
CA VAL A 325 6.20 -0.12 20.37
C VAL A 325 6.17 -1.15 19.24
N PHE A 326 6.38 -2.43 19.59
CA PHE A 326 6.24 -3.52 18.62
C PHE A 326 4.78 -3.69 18.23
N GLU A 327 4.52 -3.80 16.93
CA GLU A 327 3.18 -4.00 16.38
C GLU A 327 2.95 -5.52 16.19
N ASP A 328 2.08 -6.13 16.98
CA ASP A 328 1.83 -7.58 16.98
C ASP A 328 0.56 -7.99 16.21
N TRP A 329 -0.19 -7.01 15.71
CA TRP A 329 -1.51 -7.08 15.08
C TRP A 329 -2.61 -7.61 16.00
N ASP A 330 -2.43 -7.63 17.32
CA ASP A 330 -3.41 -8.12 18.29
C ASP A 330 -3.46 -7.21 19.52
N SER A 331 -3.78 -5.94 19.26
CA SER A 331 -3.82 -4.87 20.27
C SER A 331 -4.78 -5.13 21.42
N ASN A 332 -5.74 -6.04 21.28
CA ASN A 332 -6.67 -6.43 22.33
C ASN A 332 -6.35 -7.80 22.99
N GLY A 333 -5.34 -8.52 22.48
CA GLY A 333 -4.76 -9.71 23.10
C GLY A 333 -5.67 -10.95 23.06
N ASN A 334 -6.45 -11.12 21.99
CA ASN A 334 -7.41 -12.22 21.85
C ASN A 334 -6.99 -13.29 20.81
N ASP A 335 -5.79 -13.18 20.25
CA ASP A 335 -5.22 -14.04 19.20
C ASP A 335 -6.01 -14.02 17.87
N VAL A 336 -6.73 -12.93 17.58
CA VAL A 336 -7.43 -12.68 16.30
C VAL A 336 -6.81 -11.47 15.63
N PHE A 337 -5.80 -11.72 14.80
CA PHE A 337 -4.93 -10.68 14.28
C PHE A 337 -5.59 -9.77 13.23
N GLY A 338 -5.38 -8.46 13.37
CA GLY A 338 -5.87 -7.43 12.46
C GLY A 338 -7.39 -7.43 12.36
N GLU A 339 -8.09 -7.78 13.46
CA GLU A 339 -9.53 -7.88 13.41
C GLU A 339 -10.19 -6.51 13.32
N TRP A 340 -11.24 -6.41 12.52
CA TRP A 340 -12.16 -5.30 12.60
C TRP A 340 -13.55 -5.76 12.15
N HIS A 341 -14.40 -5.99 13.14
CA HIS A 341 -15.80 -6.36 12.97
C HIS A 341 -16.67 -5.69 14.04
N MET A 342 -17.95 -6.05 14.12
CA MET A 342 -18.92 -5.39 15.02
C MET A 342 -18.59 -5.50 16.53
N ARG A 343 -17.73 -6.44 16.95
CA ARG A 343 -17.47 -6.76 18.36
C ARG A 343 -15.98 -6.79 18.76
N GLY A 344 -15.08 -6.64 17.79
CA GLY A 344 -13.63 -6.74 17.94
C GLY A 344 -12.98 -5.80 16.95
N LYS A 345 -11.94 -5.09 17.40
CA LYS A 345 -11.19 -4.14 16.60
C LYS A 345 -9.77 -4.06 17.14
N ASP A 346 -8.79 -4.30 16.28
CA ASP A 346 -7.40 -3.95 16.54
C ASP A 346 -7.09 -2.52 16.15
N VAL A 347 -6.00 -1.96 16.68
CA VAL A 347 -5.50 -0.62 16.33
C VAL A 347 -4.09 -0.76 15.77
N LEU A 348 -3.99 -0.56 14.45
CA LEU A 348 -2.78 -0.71 13.64
C LEU A 348 -2.45 0.62 12.96
N ASP A 349 -1.17 0.90 12.69
CA ASP A 349 -0.77 2.02 11.82
C ASP A 349 -0.41 1.57 10.39
N LEU A 350 -0.06 0.29 10.18
CA LEU A 350 0.11 -0.41 8.89
C LEU A 350 1.27 0.08 8.01
N TYR A 351 2.07 1.04 8.48
CA TYR A 351 3.19 1.54 7.69
C TYR A 351 4.30 0.47 7.65
N PRO A 352 4.84 0.14 6.47
CA PRO A 352 5.99 -0.77 6.41
C PRO A 352 7.21 -0.14 7.11
N ASP A 353 7.92 -0.93 7.92
CA ASP A 353 9.22 -0.59 8.52
C ASP A 353 10.38 -1.31 7.82
N VAL A 354 10.09 -2.35 7.05
CA VAL A 354 11.10 -3.09 6.27
C VAL A 354 10.49 -3.55 4.96
N TYR A 355 11.30 -3.60 3.90
CA TYR A 355 10.84 -3.95 2.56
C TYR A 355 10.67 -5.47 2.42
N VAL A 356 9.43 -5.95 2.43
CA VAL A 356 9.11 -7.39 2.36
C VAL A 356 8.62 -7.78 0.97
N GLY A 357 9.10 -8.92 0.47
CA GLY A 357 8.51 -9.62 -0.66
C GLY A 357 8.56 -11.13 -0.44
N ARG A 358 7.67 -11.86 -1.12
CA ARG A 358 7.59 -13.32 -1.02
C ARG A 358 7.82 -14.01 -2.36
N LEU A 359 8.72 -14.99 -2.37
CA LEU A 359 8.72 -16.07 -3.35
C LEU A 359 7.84 -17.21 -2.81
N ALA A 360 6.60 -17.35 -3.27
CA ALA A 360 5.64 -18.34 -2.78
C ALA A 360 5.93 -19.78 -3.27
N CYS A 361 7.22 -20.13 -3.37
CA CYS A 361 7.73 -21.40 -3.86
C CYS A 361 7.19 -22.57 -3.06
N ARG A 362 6.63 -23.57 -3.75
CA ARG A 362 6.08 -24.78 -3.13
C ARG A 362 7.06 -25.94 -3.10
N ASN A 363 8.19 -25.81 -3.79
CA ASN A 363 9.22 -26.84 -3.91
C ASN A 363 10.53 -26.22 -4.42
N ARG A 364 11.60 -27.03 -4.36
CA ARG A 364 12.95 -26.68 -4.82
C ARG A 364 13.06 -26.30 -6.30
N ALA A 365 12.18 -26.81 -7.16
CA ALA A 365 12.23 -26.48 -8.59
C ALA A 365 11.74 -25.05 -8.84
N GLU A 366 10.68 -24.61 -8.15
CA GLU A 366 10.22 -23.22 -8.19
C GLU A 366 11.26 -22.25 -7.64
N VAL A 367 11.98 -22.62 -6.58
CA VAL A 367 13.09 -21.81 -6.05
C VAL A 367 14.15 -21.59 -7.14
N LYS A 368 14.63 -22.66 -7.78
CA LYS A 368 15.61 -22.56 -8.87
C LYS A 368 15.12 -21.68 -10.02
N ILE A 369 13.87 -21.86 -10.45
CA ILE A 369 13.27 -21.03 -11.51
C ILE A 369 13.31 -19.55 -11.14
N MET A 370 12.90 -19.20 -9.92
CA MET A 370 12.89 -17.80 -9.51
C MET A 370 14.30 -17.22 -9.34
N VAL A 371 15.22 -17.98 -8.75
CA VAL A 371 16.63 -17.57 -8.62
C VAL A 371 17.24 -17.29 -9.99
N ASP A 372 17.08 -18.22 -10.95
CA ASP A 372 17.59 -18.05 -12.32
C ASP A 372 16.97 -16.82 -13.02
N LYS A 373 15.67 -16.60 -12.82
CA LYS A 373 14.96 -15.44 -13.40
C LYS A 373 15.44 -14.12 -12.81
N ILE A 374 15.60 -14.04 -11.49
CA ILE A 374 16.09 -12.83 -10.80
C ILE A 374 17.49 -12.49 -11.28
N ILE A 375 18.41 -13.45 -11.24
CA ILE A 375 19.79 -13.28 -11.71
C ILE A 375 19.80 -12.82 -13.18
N THR A 376 19.02 -13.47 -14.05
CA THR A 376 18.93 -13.12 -15.47
C THR A 376 18.42 -11.68 -15.65
N TYR A 377 17.34 -11.32 -14.96
CA TYR A 377 16.76 -9.98 -15.06
C TYR A 377 17.75 -8.91 -14.59
N GLU A 378 18.34 -9.10 -13.42
CA GLU A 378 19.27 -8.12 -12.82
C GLU A 378 20.56 -7.95 -13.61
N THR A 379 21.03 -9.00 -14.29
CA THR A 379 22.21 -8.92 -15.16
C THR A 379 21.93 -8.40 -16.56
N THR A 380 20.73 -8.58 -17.12
CA THR A 380 20.50 -8.37 -18.57
C THR A 380 19.45 -7.33 -18.92
N ALA A 381 18.62 -6.88 -17.97
CA ALA A 381 17.57 -5.91 -18.24
C ALA A 381 18.11 -4.49 -18.46
N TYR A 382 19.26 -4.14 -17.88
CA TYR A 382 19.79 -2.78 -17.92
C TYR A 382 20.06 -2.31 -19.34
N GLY A 383 19.53 -1.13 -19.68
CA GLY A 383 19.67 -0.53 -21.01
C GLY A 383 18.94 -1.28 -22.13
N SER A 384 18.15 -2.31 -21.82
CA SER A 384 17.43 -3.09 -22.82
C SER A 384 16.20 -2.33 -23.36
N ASN A 385 15.95 -2.46 -24.66
CA ASN A 385 14.80 -1.80 -25.30
C ASN A 385 13.44 -2.36 -24.82
N TRP A 386 13.40 -3.65 -24.43
CA TRP A 386 12.15 -4.26 -23.96
C TRP A 386 11.73 -3.69 -22.61
N PHE A 387 12.68 -3.30 -21.75
CA PHE A 387 12.35 -2.73 -20.45
C PHE A 387 11.58 -1.40 -20.59
N LYS A 388 11.90 -0.58 -21.59
CA LYS A 388 11.18 0.68 -21.88
C LYS A 388 9.82 0.51 -22.56
N ARG A 389 9.23 -0.69 -22.51
CA ARG A 389 7.85 -0.91 -22.96
C ARG A 389 6.91 -1.12 -21.78
N PHE A 390 5.75 -0.49 -21.87
CA PHE A 390 4.63 -0.62 -20.95
C PHE A 390 3.48 -1.34 -21.66
N VAL A 391 2.97 -2.42 -21.09
CA VAL A 391 1.77 -3.09 -21.60
C VAL A 391 0.64 -2.89 -20.60
N ALA A 392 -0.45 -2.28 -21.06
CA ALA A 392 -1.66 -2.05 -20.29
C ALA A 392 -2.79 -2.94 -20.80
N VAL A 393 -3.47 -3.65 -19.92
CA VAL A 393 -4.59 -4.54 -20.23
C VAL A 393 -5.81 -4.08 -19.42
N ALA A 394 -6.84 -3.60 -20.10
CA ALA A 394 -7.95 -2.92 -19.44
C ALA A 394 -9.22 -2.88 -20.30
N GLY A 395 -10.32 -2.46 -19.67
CA GLY A 395 -11.63 -2.26 -20.27
C GLY A 395 -12.57 -1.49 -19.34
N ASP A 396 -13.85 -1.60 -19.63
CA ASP A 396 -14.94 -1.01 -18.86
C ASP A 396 -15.19 -1.84 -17.60
N THR A 397 -14.71 -1.39 -16.44
CA THR A 397 -14.70 -2.25 -15.24
C THR A 397 -16.06 -2.27 -14.56
N TYR A 398 -16.84 -1.21 -14.67
CA TYR A 398 -18.20 -1.20 -14.13
C TYR A 398 -19.19 -0.73 -15.21
N PRO A 399 -19.41 -1.52 -16.28
CA PRO A 399 -20.22 -1.09 -17.40
C PRO A 399 -21.62 -0.70 -16.95
N SER A 400 -22.02 0.52 -17.32
CA SER A 400 -23.34 1.06 -17.03
C SER A 400 -23.88 1.81 -18.24
N GLU A 401 -25.19 1.74 -18.47
CA GLU A 401 -25.81 2.38 -19.63
C GLU A 401 -25.63 3.90 -19.58
N GLY A 402 -24.93 4.45 -20.57
CA GLY A 402 -24.67 5.89 -20.68
C GLY A 402 -23.48 6.39 -19.87
N ASP A 403 -22.73 5.53 -19.18
CA ASP A 403 -21.48 5.89 -18.51
C ASP A 403 -20.34 6.07 -19.54
N PRO A 404 -19.71 7.25 -19.63
CA PRO A 404 -18.60 7.48 -20.55
C PRO A 404 -17.24 7.01 -20.02
N TYR A 405 -17.15 6.51 -18.79
CA TYR A 405 -15.88 6.16 -18.14
C TYR A 405 -15.61 4.66 -18.22
N TYR A 406 -14.44 4.29 -18.74
CA TYR A 406 -13.94 2.91 -18.72
C TYR A 406 -12.81 2.83 -17.68
N GLU A 407 -13.12 2.51 -16.43
CA GLU A 407 -12.24 2.78 -15.28
C GLU A 407 -10.87 2.12 -15.39
N GLY A 408 -10.80 0.92 -15.99
CA GLY A 408 -9.53 0.25 -16.23
C GLY A 408 -8.67 0.99 -17.25
N GLU A 409 -9.29 1.52 -18.30
CA GLU A 409 -8.59 2.27 -19.35
C GLU A 409 -8.12 3.63 -18.82
N VAL A 410 -8.94 4.31 -18.02
CA VAL A 410 -8.58 5.55 -17.31
C VAL A 410 -7.38 5.33 -16.39
N ALA A 411 -7.39 4.26 -15.58
CA ALA A 411 -6.29 3.96 -14.66
C ALA A 411 -5.00 3.59 -15.38
N THR A 412 -5.07 2.75 -16.43
CA THR A 412 -3.87 2.40 -17.21
C THR A 412 -3.29 3.58 -17.98
N ALA A 413 -4.13 4.51 -18.46
CA ALA A 413 -3.67 5.76 -19.05
C ALA A 413 -2.99 6.68 -18.02
N GLU A 414 -3.53 6.78 -16.80
CA GLU A 414 -2.93 7.58 -15.73
C GLU A 414 -1.58 7.02 -15.30
N ALA A 415 -1.48 5.71 -15.07
CA ALA A 415 -0.23 5.03 -14.75
C ALA A 415 0.89 5.34 -15.77
N PHE A 416 0.55 5.37 -17.05
CA PHE A 416 1.53 5.65 -18.11
C PHE A 416 2.11 7.06 -18.05
N LYS A 417 1.38 8.05 -17.50
CA LYS A 417 1.90 9.43 -17.36
C LYS A 417 3.13 9.51 -16.45
N TYR A 418 3.30 8.56 -15.53
CA TYR A 418 4.48 8.48 -14.67
C TYR A 418 5.71 7.86 -15.37
N LEU A 419 5.53 7.19 -16.52
CA LEU A 419 6.57 6.40 -17.17
C LEU A 419 7.27 7.16 -18.29
N ASP A 420 8.00 8.23 -17.93
CA ASP A 420 8.76 9.00 -18.92
C ASP A 420 9.79 8.15 -19.68
N GLY A 421 9.85 8.35 -20.99
CA GLY A 421 10.69 7.59 -21.91
C GLY A 421 10.26 6.13 -22.15
N PHE A 422 9.05 5.73 -21.76
CA PHE A 422 8.47 4.43 -22.13
C PHE A 422 7.57 4.52 -23.37
N GLU A 423 7.44 3.41 -24.08
CA GLU A 423 6.44 3.20 -25.14
C GLU A 423 5.31 2.32 -24.62
N ALA A 424 4.05 2.74 -24.83
CA ALA A 424 2.87 2.00 -24.38
C ALA A 424 2.25 1.13 -25.47
N THR A 425 1.83 -0.08 -25.10
CA THR A 425 0.86 -0.90 -25.81
C THR A 425 -0.42 -1.00 -24.98
N PHE A 426 -1.46 -0.28 -25.37
CA PHE A 426 -2.77 -0.34 -24.73
C PHE A 426 -3.64 -1.43 -25.36
N LEU A 427 -3.81 -2.53 -24.65
CA LEU A 427 -4.77 -3.59 -24.94
C LEU A 427 -6.09 -3.24 -24.24
N TRP A 428 -6.87 -2.41 -24.90
CA TRP A 428 -8.14 -1.88 -24.42
C TRP A 428 -9.32 -2.51 -25.14
N THR A 429 -10.35 -2.89 -24.38
CA THR A 429 -11.58 -3.44 -24.96
C THR A 429 -12.31 -2.42 -25.83
N SER A 430 -12.30 -1.13 -25.46
CA SER A 430 -12.98 -0.06 -26.20
C SER A 430 -12.43 0.14 -27.62
N THR A 431 -11.13 -0.10 -27.78
CA THR A 431 -10.41 0.03 -29.04
C THR A 431 -10.48 -1.23 -29.92
N GLY A 432 -10.93 -2.35 -29.35
CA GLY A 432 -10.85 -3.67 -29.99
C GLY A 432 -9.44 -4.27 -30.04
N ASN A 433 -8.45 -3.66 -29.36
CA ASN A 433 -7.10 -4.22 -29.23
C ASN A 433 -7.03 -5.39 -28.23
N LEU A 434 -8.01 -5.47 -27.32
CA LEU A 434 -8.19 -6.60 -26.43
C LEU A 434 -9.44 -7.40 -26.83
N THR A 435 -9.25 -8.55 -27.46
CA THR A 435 -10.32 -9.48 -27.88
C THR A 435 -10.24 -10.83 -27.17
N GLY A 436 -9.12 -11.12 -26.52
CA GLY A 436 -8.96 -12.28 -25.65
C GLY A 436 -7.50 -12.53 -25.27
N SER A 437 -7.26 -13.69 -24.63
CA SER A 437 -5.95 -14.04 -24.07
C SER A 437 -4.79 -14.01 -25.07
N ARG A 438 -5.04 -14.24 -26.36
CA ARG A 438 -4.00 -14.22 -27.40
C ARG A 438 -3.35 -12.84 -27.54
N ASP A 439 -4.12 -11.77 -27.41
CA ASP A 439 -3.60 -10.40 -27.57
C ASP A 439 -2.64 -10.08 -26.42
N ILE A 440 -3.03 -10.44 -25.19
CA ILE A 440 -2.19 -10.35 -23.99
C ILE A 440 -0.91 -11.16 -24.15
N ILE A 441 -1.03 -12.44 -24.54
CA ILE A 441 0.12 -13.33 -24.73
C ILE A 441 1.08 -12.77 -25.78
N ASN A 442 0.57 -12.26 -26.90
CA ASN A 442 1.38 -11.71 -27.98
C ASN A 442 2.11 -10.43 -27.57
N ALA A 443 1.45 -9.51 -26.86
CA ALA A 443 2.06 -8.27 -26.39
C ALA A 443 3.15 -8.55 -25.35
N VAL A 444 2.84 -9.36 -24.32
CA VAL A 444 3.81 -9.70 -23.26
C VAL A 444 4.96 -10.51 -23.81
N SER A 445 4.73 -11.43 -24.76
CA SER A 445 5.79 -12.25 -25.37
C SER A 445 6.83 -11.43 -26.16
N GLN A 446 6.53 -10.18 -26.53
CA GLN A 446 7.51 -9.28 -27.14
C GLN A 446 8.49 -8.69 -26.11
N GLY A 447 8.20 -8.82 -24.81
CA GLY A 447 8.94 -8.23 -23.70
C GLY A 447 8.47 -6.82 -23.36
N CYS A 448 8.24 -6.58 -22.07
CA CYS A 448 7.93 -5.28 -21.48
C CYS A 448 8.57 -5.16 -20.09
N GLY A 449 8.90 -3.94 -19.66
CA GLY A 449 9.39 -3.70 -18.29
C GLY A 449 8.26 -3.67 -17.28
N PHE A 450 7.13 -3.10 -17.68
CA PHE A 450 5.92 -3.03 -16.86
C PHE A 450 4.72 -3.63 -17.58
N LEU A 451 3.94 -4.40 -16.82
CA LEU A 451 2.67 -4.99 -17.23
C LEU A 451 1.60 -4.56 -16.21
N TYR A 452 0.53 -3.95 -16.67
CA TYR A 452 -0.55 -3.49 -15.80
C TYR A 452 -1.89 -4.04 -16.27
N PHE A 453 -2.50 -4.87 -15.43
CA PHE A 453 -3.88 -5.32 -15.58
C PHE A 453 -4.79 -4.47 -14.70
N SER A 454 -5.85 -3.90 -15.24
CA SER A 454 -6.77 -3.04 -14.49
C SER A 454 -8.22 -3.45 -14.77
N GLY A 455 -8.83 -4.25 -13.89
CA GLY A 455 -10.13 -4.90 -14.15
C GLY A 455 -10.60 -5.80 -13.01
N HIS A 456 -11.22 -6.94 -13.35
CA HIS A 456 -11.69 -7.92 -12.38
C HIS A 456 -10.77 -9.11 -12.26
N GLY A 457 -10.82 -9.76 -11.09
CA GLY A 457 -9.98 -10.91 -10.79
C GLY A 457 -10.67 -11.99 -9.98
N ASN A 458 -10.08 -13.18 -10.06
CA ASN A 458 -10.16 -14.22 -9.04
C ASN A 458 -8.79 -14.94 -9.00
N PRO A 459 -8.59 -15.96 -8.16
CA PRO A 459 -7.29 -16.65 -8.08
C PRO A 459 -6.83 -17.30 -9.39
N MET A 460 -7.71 -17.60 -10.34
CA MET A 460 -7.41 -18.32 -11.57
C MET A 460 -7.36 -17.42 -12.82
N SER A 461 -8.05 -16.28 -12.80
CA SER A 461 -8.25 -15.48 -14.00
C SER A 461 -8.30 -13.99 -13.73
N TRP A 462 -8.07 -13.24 -14.79
CA TRP A 462 -8.32 -11.80 -14.86
C TRP A 462 -9.15 -11.52 -16.11
N ALA A 463 -10.11 -10.60 -16.02
CA ALA A 463 -10.92 -10.19 -17.16
C ALA A 463 -11.50 -8.78 -16.99
N ASN A 464 -12.02 -8.24 -18.09
CA ASN A 464 -12.73 -6.97 -18.14
C ASN A 464 -13.86 -7.04 -19.19
N HIS A 465 -14.70 -6.01 -19.25
CA HIS A 465 -15.84 -5.92 -20.16
C HIS A 465 -15.60 -4.95 -21.32
N PRO A 466 -16.21 -5.17 -22.48
CA PRO A 466 -16.39 -4.14 -23.50
C PRO A 466 -17.25 -2.96 -23.00
N PRO A 467 -17.13 -1.78 -23.61
CA PRO A 467 -17.96 -0.62 -23.28
C PRO A 467 -19.47 -0.94 -23.25
N GLY A 468 -20.09 -0.71 -22.09
CA GLY A 468 -21.53 -0.87 -21.90
C GLY A 468 -22.07 -2.30 -22.04
N ASP A 469 -21.21 -3.33 -21.92
CA ASP A 469 -21.59 -4.74 -22.02
C ASP A 469 -21.15 -5.54 -20.78
N GLU A 470 -22.01 -5.59 -19.75
CA GLU A 470 -21.78 -6.35 -18.51
C GLU A 470 -21.80 -7.89 -18.68
N GLU A 471 -22.24 -8.41 -19.83
CA GLU A 471 -22.41 -9.86 -20.04
C GLU A 471 -21.16 -10.49 -20.68
N THR A 472 -20.42 -9.73 -21.49
CA THR A 472 -19.23 -10.21 -22.19
C THR A 472 -17.98 -10.03 -21.34
N TRP A 473 -17.27 -11.14 -21.07
CA TRP A 473 -15.98 -11.14 -20.38
C TRP A 473 -14.82 -11.38 -21.34
N ILE A 474 -13.83 -10.48 -21.36
CA ILE A 474 -12.60 -10.60 -22.15
C ILE A 474 -11.39 -10.63 -21.22
N GLY A 475 -10.56 -11.68 -21.30
CA GLY A 475 -9.45 -11.82 -20.38
C GLY A 475 -8.55 -13.02 -20.63
N ILE A 476 -7.87 -13.44 -19.56
CA ILE A 476 -6.90 -14.54 -19.54
C ILE A 476 -6.99 -15.31 -18.22
N ASP A 477 -6.73 -16.61 -18.29
CA ASP A 477 -6.62 -17.49 -17.12
C ASP A 477 -5.29 -18.26 -17.10
N VAL A 478 -4.95 -18.82 -15.94
CA VAL A 478 -3.70 -19.55 -15.71
C VAL A 478 -3.48 -20.73 -16.68
N THR A 479 -4.54 -21.30 -17.26
CA THR A 479 -4.40 -22.41 -18.22
C THR A 479 -3.74 -21.95 -19.51
N SER A 480 -3.71 -20.65 -19.80
CA SER A 480 -3.07 -20.10 -20.99
C SER A 480 -1.62 -19.66 -20.75
N PHE A 481 -1.13 -19.61 -19.51
CA PHE A 481 0.18 -19.06 -19.18
C PHE A 481 1.35 -19.83 -19.79
N TYR A 482 1.17 -21.12 -20.11
CA TYR A 482 2.20 -21.92 -20.79
C TYR A 482 2.61 -21.33 -22.15
N LYS A 483 1.79 -20.46 -22.75
CA LYS A 483 2.01 -19.82 -24.05
C LYS A 483 2.87 -18.55 -23.99
N PHE A 484 3.13 -17.99 -22.81
CA PHE A 484 4.08 -16.87 -22.68
C PHE A 484 5.48 -17.33 -23.07
N SER A 485 6.16 -16.50 -23.88
CA SER A 485 7.46 -16.82 -24.51
C SER A 485 8.49 -15.69 -24.41
N ASN A 486 8.30 -14.76 -23.47
CA ASN A 486 9.22 -13.66 -23.14
C ASN A 486 10.37 -14.11 -22.21
N ASP A 487 11.08 -15.18 -22.59
CA ASP A 487 12.24 -15.67 -21.84
C ASP A 487 13.31 -14.57 -21.72
N GLY A 488 13.83 -14.36 -20.51
CA GLY A 488 14.77 -13.26 -20.19
C GLY A 488 14.20 -11.83 -20.22
N MET A 489 12.92 -11.63 -20.54
CA MET A 489 12.26 -10.31 -20.65
C MET A 489 11.06 -10.23 -19.71
N TYR A 490 11.31 -10.28 -18.41
CA TYR A 490 10.29 -10.49 -17.40
C TYR A 490 9.76 -9.16 -16.84
N PRO A 491 8.51 -8.73 -17.14
CA PRO A 491 7.95 -7.51 -16.58
C PRO A 491 7.74 -7.60 -15.07
N ILE A 492 7.72 -6.43 -14.41
CA ILE A 492 7.03 -6.25 -13.13
C ILE A 492 5.55 -6.05 -13.43
N CYS A 493 4.70 -6.86 -12.78
CA CYS A 493 3.27 -6.89 -13.07
C CYS A 493 2.44 -6.32 -11.92
N VAL A 494 1.66 -5.27 -12.17
CA VAL A 494 0.63 -4.75 -11.25
C VAL A 494 -0.73 -5.27 -11.71
N ILE A 495 -1.54 -5.80 -10.78
CA ILE A 495 -2.81 -6.43 -11.09
C ILE A 495 -3.94 -5.84 -10.22
N GLY A 496 -4.72 -4.97 -10.84
CA GLY A 496 -6.02 -4.53 -10.38
C GLY A 496 -7.08 -5.60 -10.61
N GLY A 497 -7.60 -6.16 -9.52
CA GLY A 497 -8.60 -7.21 -9.49
C GLY A 497 -8.67 -7.89 -8.12
N CYS A 498 -9.69 -8.70 -7.89
CA CYS A 498 -9.82 -9.50 -6.67
C CYS A 498 -8.92 -10.74 -6.68
N HIS A 499 -8.34 -11.07 -5.53
CA HIS A 499 -7.72 -12.37 -5.22
C HIS A 499 -6.62 -12.86 -6.18
N ASN A 500 -6.08 -12.02 -7.06
CA ASN A 500 -5.07 -12.47 -8.03
C ASN A 500 -3.77 -12.92 -7.35
N ASN A 501 -3.47 -12.43 -6.14
CA ASN A 501 -2.40 -12.91 -5.28
C ASN A 501 -2.91 -13.79 -4.11
N GLN A 502 -4.09 -14.42 -4.19
CA GLN A 502 -4.56 -15.34 -3.15
C GLN A 502 -3.73 -16.65 -3.11
N PHE A 503 -2.53 -16.62 -2.53
CA PHE A 503 -1.56 -17.72 -2.66
C PHE A 503 -1.79 -18.91 -1.70
N ASN A 504 -2.90 -18.92 -0.93
CA ASN A 504 -3.39 -20.11 -0.22
C ASN A 504 -4.29 -21.03 -1.05
N VAL A 505 -4.48 -20.81 -2.36
CA VAL A 505 -5.25 -21.73 -3.24
C VAL A 505 -4.54 -23.05 -3.55
N SER A 506 -5.28 -24.10 -3.95
CA SER A 506 -4.71 -25.41 -4.34
C SER A 506 -5.76 -26.31 -4.98
N ILE A 507 -5.36 -27.19 -5.92
CA ILE A 507 -6.20 -28.31 -6.41
C ILE A 507 -6.77 -29.13 -5.25
N LEU A 508 -6.00 -29.29 -4.16
CA LEU A 508 -6.43 -30.05 -2.99
C LEU A 508 -7.70 -29.48 -2.32
N ASN A 509 -8.03 -28.20 -2.57
CA ASN A 509 -9.26 -27.60 -2.08
C ASN A 509 -10.52 -28.28 -2.67
N LEU A 510 -10.44 -28.97 -3.82
CA LEU A 510 -11.54 -29.79 -4.35
C LEU A 510 -11.93 -30.95 -3.41
N LEU A 511 -11.05 -31.33 -2.48
CA LEU A 511 -11.34 -32.35 -1.47
C LEU A 511 -12.16 -31.80 -0.28
N LYS A 512 -12.42 -30.48 -0.22
CA LYS A 512 -13.28 -29.85 0.80
C LYS A 512 -14.76 -30.05 0.46
N LEU A 513 -15.23 -31.31 0.47
CA LEU A 513 -16.56 -31.71 -0.03
C LEU A 513 -17.74 -30.90 0.53
N ARG A 514 -17.66 -30.41 1.78
CA ARG A 514 -18.73 -29.60 2.41
C ARG A 514 -18.81 -28.18 1.84
N HIS A 515 -17.72 -27.66 1.28
CA HIS A 515 -17.60 -26.31 0.72
C HIS A 515 -17.30 -26.34 -0.79
N LEU A 516 -17.48 -27.48 -1.46
CA LEU A 516 -17.03 -27.68 -2.85
C LEU A 516 -17.64 -26.67 -3.83
N LYS A 517 -18.92 -26.31 -3.65
CA LYS A 517 -19.59 -25.32 -4.49
C LYS A 517 -18.92 -23.94 -4.38
N GLU A 518 -18.60 -23.53 -3.17
CA GLU A 518 -17.94 -22.25 -2.89
C GLU A 518 -16.51 -22.24 -3.44
N VAL A 519 -15.74 -23.31 -3.17
CA VAL A 519 -14.38 -23.49 -3.71
C VAL A 519 -14.37 -23.40 -5.24
N TYR A 520 -15.33 -24.06 -5.89
CA TYR A 520 -15.44 -24.05 -7.35
C TYR A 520 -15.78 -22.66 -7.89
N TYR A 521 -16.79 -22.00 -7.31
CA TYR A 521 -17.24 -20.67 -7.72
C TYR A 521 -16.17 -19.60 -7.52
N LYS A 522 -15.45 -19.63 -6.40
CA LYS A 522 -14.35 -18.71 -6.09
C LYS A 522 -13.03 -19.05 -6.78
N SER A 523 -12.99 -20.13 -7.57
CA SER A 523 -11.76 -20.62 -8.21
C SER A 523 -10.59 -20.92 -7.27
N GLU A 524 -10.87 -21.17 -5.98
CA GLU A 524 -9.85 -21.50 -4.97
C GLU A 524 -9.18 -22.87 -5.19
N TRP A 525 -9.69 -23.64 -6.14
CA TRP A 525 -9.13 -24.90 -6.60
C TRP A 525 -8.00 -24.74 -7.63
N THR A 526 -7.71 -23.51 -8.08
CA THR A 526 -6.59 -23.28 -8.99
C THR A 526 -5.30 -23.87 -8.41
N PRO A 527 -4.45 -24.52 -9.24
CA PRO A 527 -3.21 -25.09 -8.75
C PRO A 527 -2.35 -24.07 -8.00
N GLU A 528 -2.14 -22.87 -8.55
CA GLU A 528 -1.54 -21.71 -7.89
C GLU A 528 -2.34 -20.45 -8.27
N CYS A 529 -2.19 -19.35 -7.52
CA CYS A 529 -2.87 -18.10 -7.86
C CYS A 529 -2.29 -17.47 -9.12
N PHE A 530 -3.10 -16.62 -9.77
CA PHE A 530 -2.78 -15.93 -11.02
C PHE A 530 -1.43 -15.24 -10.94
N GLY A 531 -1.19 -14.44 -9.90
CA GLY A 531 0.07 -13.69 -9.78
C GLY A 531 1.28 -14.60 -9.59
N TRP A 532 1.22 -15.56 -8.66
CA TRP A 532 2.36 -16.46 -8.44
C TRP A 532 2.67 -17.30 -9.66
N TRP A 533 1.66 -17.86 -10.33
CA TRP A 533 1.86 -18.70 -11.51
C TRP A 533 2.49 -17.90 -12.67
N LEU A 534 2.11 -16.63 -12.81
CA LEU A 534 2.73 -15.74 -13.78
C LEU A 534 4.20 -15.47 -13.44
N ALA A 535 4.51 -15.21 -12.16
CA ALA A 535 5.87 -14.97 -11.68
C ALA A 535 6.76 -16.21 -11.85
N ARG A 536 6.33 -17.39 -11.39
CA ARG A 536 7.14 -18.63 -11.46
C ARG A 536 7.13 -19.32 -12.83
N LYS A 537 6.47 -18.75 -13.84
CA LYS A 537 6.43 -19.34 -15.19
C LYS A 537 7.86 -19.51 -15.71
N ILE A 538 8.24 -20.77 -15.96
CA ILE A 538 9.53 -21.10 -16.60
C ILE A 538 9.56 -20.60 -18.05
N GLY A 539 10.65 -19.93 -18.44
CA GLY A 539 10.85 -19.43 -19.81
C GLY A 539 9.86 -18.34 -20.25
N GLY A 540 9.33 -17.55 -19.31
CA GLY A 540 8.44 -16.41 -19.61
C GLY A 540 7.70 -15.90 -18.38
N GLY A 541 6.58 -15.21 -18.58
CA GLY A 541 5.77 -14.65 -17.49
C GLY A 541 6.36 -13.36 -16.92
N SER A 542 6.19 -13.10 -15.63
CA SER A 542 6.68 -11.87 -14.96
C SER A 542 7.86 -12.15 -14.02
N ILE A 543 8.56 -11.12 -13.55
CA ILE A 543 9.59 -11.27 -12.49
C ILE A 543 8.99 -11.14 -11.09
N ALA A 544 7.91 -10.36 -10.98
CA ALA A 544 7.16 -10.13 -9.76
C ALA A 544 5.70 -9.80 -10.09
N THR A 545 4.82 -9.96 -9.11
CA THR A 545 3.42 -9.53 -9.19
C THR A 545 2.97 -8.83 -7.92
N ILE A 546 2.33 -7.66 -8.06
CA ILE A 546 1.72 -6.89 -6.98
C ILE A 546 0.21 -6.91 -7.20
N ALA A 547 -0.54 -7.45 -6.23
CA ALA A 547 -1.99 -7.61 -6.34
C ALA A 547 -2.65 -7.89 -4.98
N ASN A 548 -3.99 -7.85 -4.96
CA ASN A 548 -4.79 -8.20 -3.79
C ASN A 548 -4.75 -9.71 -3.49
N THR A 549 -4.59 -10.07 -2.22
CA THR A 549 -4.83 -11.44 -1.70
C THR A 549 -6.32 -11.71 -1.41
N GLY A 550 -7.12 -10.65 -1.21
CA GLY A 550 -8.55 -10.68 -0.92
C GLY A 550 -9.38 -9.92 -1.96
N PHE A 551 -10.58 -9.44 -1.57
CA PHE A 551 -11.41 -8.58 -2.42
C PHE A 551 -10.77 -7.22 -2.70
N GLY A 552 -10.46 -6.94 -3.96
CA GLY A 552 -10.16 -5.59 -4.44
C GLY A 552 -11.42 -4.74 -4.54
N TYR A 553 -11.30 -3.43 -4.32
CA TYR A 553 -12.41 -2.48 -4.38
C TYR A 553 -12.08 -1.34 -5.34
N GLY A 554 -13.09 -0.80 -6.02
CA GLY A 554 -12.95 0.39 -6.86
C GLY A 554 -14.13 1.34 -6.73
N ILE A 555 -13.95 2.52 -7.31
CA ILE A 555 -14.96 3.56 -7.46
C ILE A 555 -15.35 3.59 -8.95
N PRO A 556 -16.63 3.48 -9.31
CA PRO A 556 -17.08 3.62 -10.69
C PRO A 556 -17.11 5.09 -11.14
N GLY A 557 -16.99 5.31 -12.45
CA GLY A 557 -17.16 6.62 -13.09
C GLY A 557 -15.95 7.57 -12.98
N GLU A 558 -16.23 8.88 -13.07
CA GLU A 558 -15.24 9.97 -13.19
C GLU A 558 -14.17 9.96 -12.09
N ASN A 559 -14.57 9.61 -10.86
CA ASN A 559 -13.71 9.65 -9.68
C ASN A 559 -12.97 8.32 -9.43
N CYS A 560 -12.91 7.43 -10.42
CA CYS A 560 -12.31 6.11 -10.26
C CYS A 560 -10.85 6.13 -9.77
N LEU A 561 -10.12 7.22 -9.98
CA LEU A 561 -8.72 7.37 -9.57
C LEU A 561 -8.52 7.98 -8.18
N THR A 562 -9.57 8.52 -7.55
CA THR A 562 -9.44 9.35 -6.34
C THR A 562 -9.37 8.54 -5.05
N GLY A 563 -9.44 7.21 -5.12
CA GLY A 563 -9.36 6.33 -3.96
C GLY A 563 -9.46 4.86 -4.32
N ARG A 564 -9.56 4.02 -3.28
CA ARG A 564 -9.68 2.56 -3.39
C ARG A 564 -8.54 1.92 -4.22
N GLY A 565 -8.77 0.73 -4.75
CA GLY A 565 -7.76 -0.08 -5.45
C GLY A 565 -7.10 0.64 -6.63
N ARG A 566 -7.81 1.50 -7.37
CA ARG A 566 -7.23 2.25 -8.49
C ARG A 566 -6.20 3.28 -8.04
N TYR A 567 -6.44 3.97 -6.92
CA TYR A 567 -5.43 4.84 -6.34
C TYR A 567 -4.17 4.05 -5.98
N MET A 568 -4.32 2.90 -5.30
CA MET A 568 -3.20 2.00 -4.99
C MET A 568 -2.48 1.53 -6.26
N GLU A 569 -3.20 1.04 -7.26
CA GLU A 569 -2.61 0.49 -8.49
C GLU A 569 -1.70 1.49 -9.23
N ILE A 570 -2.12 2.76 -9.37
CA ILE A 570 -1.36 3.76 -10.13
C ILE A 570 -0.16 4.32 -9.35
N HIS A 571 -0.20 4.29 -8.01
CA HIS A 571 0.80 4.93 -7.16
C HIS A 571 2.10 4.12 -7.05
N PHE A 572 2.10 2.84 -7.42
CA PHE A 572 3.32 2.09 -7.71
C PHE A 572 4.13 2.73 -8.86
N PHE A 573 3.48 3.21 -9.93
CA PHE A 573 4.19 3.84 -11.04
C PHE A 573 4.72 5.22 -10.66
N LYS A 574 4.00 5.94 -9.79
CA LYS A 574 4.47 7.18 -9.17
C LYS A 574 5.73 6.95 -8.34
N SER A 575 5.77 5.91 -7.49
CA SER A 575 6.96 5.63 -6.68
C SER A 575 8.19 5.36 -7.55
N TYR A 576 8.03 4.59 -8.63
CA TYR A 576 9.11 4.40 -9.61
C TYR A 576 9.56 5.73 -10.25
N ALA A 577 8.62 6.58 -10.67
CA ALA A 577 8.92 7.89 -11.26
C ALA A 577 9.62 8.87 -10.29
N GLU A 578 9.36 8.73 -8.99
CA GLU A 578 10.05 9.46 -7.92
C GLU A 578 11.44 8.91 -7.59
N GLY A 579 11.94 7.94 -8.35
CA GLY A 579 13.29 7.40 -8.23
C GLY A 579 13.43 6.25 -7.24
N LYS A 580 12.31 5.61 -6.85
CA LYS A 580 12.35 4.37 -6.06
C LYS A 580 12.71 3.20 -6.98
N GLU A 581 14.02 2.95 -7.11
CA GLU A 581 14.56 2.00 -8.09
C GLU A 581 14.65 0.55 -7.57
N MET A 582 14.39 0.31 -6.29
CA MET A 582 14.30 -1.03 -5.70
C MET A 582 12.83 -1.45 -5.57
N LEU A 583 12.50 -2.68 -5.95
CA LEU A 583 11.11 -3.12 -6.05
C LEU A 583 10.33 -3.04 -4.73
N GLY A 584 10.96 -3.47 -3.63
CA GLY A 584 10.36 -3.40 -2.30
C GLY A 584 10.17 -1.97 -1.81
N GLU A 585 11.11 -1.08 -2.12
CA GLU A 585 10.99 0.35 -1.80
C GLU A 585 9.85 1.00 -2.58
N ALA A 586 9.72 0.69 -3.88
CA ALA A 586 8.63 1.18 -4.71
C ALA A 586 7.25 0.69 -4.22
N HIS A 587 7.16 -0.58 -3.81
CA HIS A 587 5.93 -1.18 -3.25
C HIS A 587 5.58 -0.61 -1.86
N ALA A 588 6.53 -0.48 -0.94
CA ALA A 588 6.27 0.11 0.37
C ALA A 588 5.93 1.62 0.29
N SER A 589 6.53 2.34 -0.67
CA SER A 589 6.17 3.73 -0.94
C SER A 589 4.73 3.85 -1.44
N ASP A 590 4.28 2.93 -2.29
CA ASP A 590 2.88 2.83 -2.74
C ASP A 590 1.91 2.69 -1.55
N LEU A 591 2.18 1.72 -0.65
CA LEU A 591 1.42 1.54 0.60
C LEU A 591 1.42 2.82 1.47
N THR A 592 2.58 3.47 1.59
CA THR A 592 2.76 4.70 2.38
C THR A 592 1.98 5.87 1.78
N TYR A 593 1.96 6.03 0.44
CA TYR A 593 1.13 7.04 -0.21
C TYR A 593 -0.35 6.80 0.07
N TYR A 594 -0.79 5.53 0.01
CA TYR A 594 -2.16 5.16 0.34
C TYR A 594 -2.51 5.51 1.79
N LEU A 595 -1.69 5.11 2.77
CA LEU A 595 -1.94 5.39 4.20
C LEU A 595 -1.92 6.89 4.52
N ASN A 596 -1.12 7.67 3.80
CA ASN A 596 -1.13 9.12 3.93
C ASN A 596 -2.39 9.74 3.34
N ALA A 597 -2.91 9.18 2.23
CA ALA A 597 -4.16 9.61 1.63
C ALA A 597 -5.39 9.22 2.48
N PHE A 598 -5.41 7.97 2.92
CA PHE A 598 -6.49 7.29 3.61
C PHE A 598 -5.94 6.69 4.92
N PRO A 599 -6.01 7.43 6.04
CA PRO A 599 -5.46 6.98 7.30
C PRO A 599 -6.00 5.61 7.73
N PRO A 600 -5.14 4.76 8.31
CA PRO A 600 -5.54 3.46 8.81
C PRO A 600 -6.64 3.61 9.87
N MET A 601 -7.45 2.58 10.05
CA MET A 601 -8.44 2.50 11.12
C MET A 601 -9.60 3.53 11.06
N VAL A 602 -9.71 4.32 9.98
CA VAL A 602 -10.83 5.24 9.69
C VAL A 602 -11.94 4.56 8.88
N ASP A 603 -11.57 3.90 7.79
CA ASP A 603 -12.47 3.14 6.93
C ASP A 603 -11.97 1.69 6.76
N ARG A 604 -12.89 0.73 6.87
CA ARG A 604 -12.55 -0.71 6.84
C ARG A 604 -12.05 -1.16 5.46
N ILE A 605 -12.63 -0.60 4.40
CA ILE A 605 -12.25 -0.98 3.03
C ILE A 605 -10.86 -0.44 2.71
N ASP A 606 -10.56 0.80 3.09
CA ASP A 606 -9.22 1.38 2.91
C ASP A 606 -8.16 0.62 3.70
N THR A 607 -8.47 0.29 4.96
CA THR A 607 -7.57 -0.52 5.81
C THR A 607 -7.29 -1.88 5.16
N LYS A 608 -8.34 -2.56 4.67
CA LYS A 608 -8.19 -3.83 3.95
C LYS A 608 -7.33 -3.72 2.70
N ILE A 609 -7.50 -2.67 1.90
CA ILE A 609 -6.75 -2.49 0.65
C ILE A 609 -5.25 -2.51 0.90
N VAL A 610 -4.78 -1.83 1.96
CA VAL A 610 -3.36 -1.81 2.34
C VAL A 610 -2.91 -3.19 2.81
N GLU A 611 -3.66 -3.84 3.70
CA GLU A 611 -3.28 -5.14 4.27
C GLU A 611 -3.16 -6.27 3.24
N GLN A 612 -3.95 -6.23 2.15
CA GLN A 612 -4.00 -7.31 1.17
C GLN A 612 -3.11 -7.08 -0.07
N TRP A 613 -2.47 -5.91 -0.20
CA TRP A 613 -1.69 -5.53 -1.39
C TRP A 613 -0.27 -6.09 -1.33
N VAL A 614 -0.12 -7.36 -1.72
CA VAL A 614 1.11 -8.13 -1.50
C VAL A 614 2.03 -8.15 -2.72
N LEU A 615 3.33 -7.96 -2.47
CA LEU A 615 4.41 -8.20 -3.42
C LEU A 615 4.84 -9.68 -3.42
N LEU A 616 4.51 -10.40 -4.48
CA LEU A 616 5.11 -11.70 -4.78
C LEU A 616 6.32 -11.50 -5.70
N GLY A 617 7.51 -11.41 -5.11
CA GLY A 617 8.76 -11.11 -5.79
C GLY A 617 9.89 -10.86 -4.80
N ASP A 618 11.09 -10.60 -5.32
CA ASP A 618 12.24 -10.19 -4.53
C ASP A 618 12.18 -8.67 -4.23
N PRO A 619 12.07 -8.24 -2.95
CA PRO A 619 12.00 -6.83 -2.62
C PRO A 619 13.32 -6.09 -2.89
N SER A 620 14.44 -6.81 -2.96
CA SER A 620 15.75 -6.25 -3.30
C SER A 620 16.02 -6.28 -4.82
N LEU A 621 15.01 -6.53 -5.65
CA LEU A 621 15.15 -6.50 -7.10
C LEU A 621 15.42 -5.06 -7.57
N LYS A 622 16.51 -4.83 -8.31
CA LYS A 622 16.73 -3.56 -9.01
C LYS A 622 15.80 -3.45 -10.22
N ILE A 623 14.85 -2.52 -10.19
CA ILE A 623 13.93 -2.28 -11.31
C ILE A 623 14.74 -1.86 -12.55
N GLY A 624 14.65 -2.64 -13.63
CA GLY A 624 15.41 -2.43 -14.85
C GLY A 624 16.83 -3.01 -14.85
N GLY A 625 17.26 -3.70 -13.78
CA GLY A 625 18.56 -4.36 -13.67
C GLY A 625 19.73 -3.42 -13.34
N TYR A 626 20.91 -4.01 -13.09
CA TYR A 626 22.14 -3.29 -12.74
C TYR A 626 22.99 -2.96 -13.98
N ALA A 627 23.66 -1.81 -13.92
CA ALA A 627 24.52 -1.28 -15.00
C ALA A 627 25.85 -2.00 -15.18
#